data_AF-A0A6M3KSV8-F1
#
_entry.id   AF-A0A6M3KSV8-F1
#
_cell.length_a   1.000
_cell.length_b   1.000
_cell.length_c   1.000
_cell.angle_alpha   90.00
_cell.angle_beta   90.00
_cell.angle_gamma   90.00
#
_symmetry.space_group_name_H-M   'P 1'
#
loop_
_entity.id
_entity.type
_entity.pdbx_description
1 polymer ?
#
loop_
_entity_poly.entity_id
_entity_poly.type
_entity_poly.pdbx_seq_one_letter_code
_entity_poly.pdbx_strand_id
1 'polypeptide(L)' 'MCFEGEEIVGYIIGLIGVWILQDAVASIMFYPTEKWKWNHLVRLIRAVEGVALIVIGGLL' A
#
# COMPACT_ATOMS: atom_id res chain seq x y z
N MET A 1 27.47 7.05 13.96
CA MET A 1 26.87 5.83 13.37
C MET A 1 25.67 5.46 14.23
N CYS A 2 24.48 5.98 13.92
CA CYS A 2 23.22 5.66 14.61
C CYS A 2 22.02 5.84 13.64
N PHE A 3 22.08 5.22 12.46
CA PHE A 3 21.00 5.28 11.45
C PHE A 3 20.21 3.96 11.32
N GLU A 4 20.57 2.89 12.03
CA GLU A 4 19.92 1.57 11.88
C GLU A 4 18.42 1.58 12.26
N GLY A 5 18.00 2.46 13.18
CA GLY A 5 16.61 2.53 13.62
C GLY A 5 15.67 3.12 12.55
N GLU A 6 16.08 4.18 11.88
CA GLU A 6 15.25 4.84 10.85
C GLU A 6 15.12 3.97 9.60
N GLU A 7 16.21 3.33 9.17
CA GLU A 7 16.20 2.42 8.02
C GLU A 7 15.28 1.20 8.24
N ILE A 8 15.24 0.64 9.46
CA ILE A 8 14.33 -0.46 9.81
C ILE A 8 12.86 0.01 9.79
N VAL A 9 12.60 1.21 10.31
CA VAL A 9 11.24 1.78 10.31
C VAL A 9 10.77 2.09 8.90
N GLY A 10 11.62 2.70 8.06
CA GLY A 10 11.34 2.94 6.65
C GLY A 10 11.06 1.65 5.89
N TYR A 11 11.88 0.63 6.09
CA TYR A 11 11.69 -0.70 5.50
C TYR A 11 10.34 -1.34 5.91
N ILE A 12 9.98 -1.30 7.19
CA ILE A 12 8.70 -1.85 7.68
C ILE A 12 7.52 -1.08 7.08
N ILE A 13 7.57 0.26 7.06
CA ILE A 13 6.52 1.10 6.46
C ILE A 13 6.36 0.77 4.97
N GLY A 14 7.48 0.62 4.25
CA GLY A 14 7.49 0.23 2.85
C GLY A 14 6.83 -1.13 2.63
N LEU A 15 7.14 -2.13 3.45
CA LEU A 15 6.52 -3.46 3.39
C LEU A 15 5.01 -3.43 3.64
N ILE A 16 4.54 -2.62 4.60
CA ILE A 16 3.10 -2.42 4.83
C ILE A 16 2.44 -1.81 3.59
N GLY A 17 3.10 -0.81 2.97
CA GLY A 17 2.64 -0.22 1.72
C GLY A 17 2.51 -1.22 0.58
N VAL A 18 3.52 -2.10 0.40
CA VAL A 18 3.47 -3.19 -0.59
C VAL A 18 2.31 -4.15 -0.31
N TRP A 19 2.10 -4.53 0.95
CA TRP A 19 1.02 -5.44 1.33
C TRP A 19 -0.37 -4.85 1.01
N ILE A 20 -0.61 -3.59 1.36
CA ILE A 20 -1.87 -2.90 1.06
C ILE A 20 -2.07 -2.75 -0.45
N LEU A 21 -1.01 -2.42 -1.19
CA LEU A 21 -1.07 -2.32 -2.65
C LEU A 21 -1.39 -3.68 -3.31
N GLN A 22 -0.78 -4.76 -2.84
CA GLN A 22 -1.06 -6.11 -3.30
C GLN A 22 -2.52 -6.51 -3.04
N ASP A 23 -3.07 -6.21 -1.87
CA ASP A 23 -4.49 -6.44 -1.56
C ASP A 23 -5.41 -5.66 -2.52
N ALA A 24 -5.11 -4.39 -2.77
CA ALA A 24 -5.88 -3.56 -3.68
C ALA A 24 -5.87 -4.10 -5.12
N VAL A 25 -4.67 -4.46 -5.63
CA VAL A 25 -4.51 -5.04 -6.97
C VAL A 25 -5.18 -6.40 -7.07
N ALA A 26 -5.00 -7.27 -6.08
CA ALA A 26 -5.66 -8.58 -6.03
C ALA A 26 -7.19 -8.42 -6.03
N SER A 27 -7.73 -7.47 -5.27
CA SER A 27 -9.17 -7.19 -5.21
C SER A 27 -9.73 -6.72 -6.57
N ILE A 28 -8.97 -5.93 -7.32
CA ILE A 28 -9.35 -5.51 -8.69
C ILE A 28 -9.33 -6.71 -9.64
N MET A 29 -8.30 -7.56 -9.56
CA MET A 29 -8.12 -8.71 -10.44
C MET A 29 -9.16 -9.82 -10.19
N PHE A 30 -9.49 -10.11 -8.93
CA PHE A 30 -10.43 -11.19 -8.58
C PHE A 30 -11.90 -10.78 -8.68
N TYR A 31 -12.22 -9.49 -8.54
CA TYR A 31 -13.61 -9.00 -8.54
C TYR A 31 -13.83 -7.87 -9.55
N PRO A 32 -13.54 -8.08 -10.85
CA PRO A 32 -13.59 -7.02 -11.87
C PRO A 32 -15.01 -6.57 -12.20
N THR A 33 -16.01 -7.44 -12.02
CA THR A 33 -17.42 -7.19 -12.38
C THR A 33 -18.27 -6.67 -11.22
N GLU A 34 -17.65 -6.39 -10.07
CA GLU A 34 -18.33 -5.80 -8.92
C GLU A 34 -18.98 -4.47 -9.35
N LYS A 35 -20.32 -4.33 -9.23
CA LYS A 35 -21.01 -3.10 -9.64
C LYS A 35 -21.05 -2.04 -8.55
N TRP A 36 -20.56 -2.35 -7.35
CA TRP A 36 -20.70 -1.47 -6.20
C TRP A 36 -19.63 -0.38 -6.20
N LYS A 37 -20.06 0.85 -6.48
CA LYS A 37 -19.18 2.05 -6.54
C LYS A 37 -18.34 2.25 -5.27
N TRP A 38 -18.87 1.91 -4.10
CA TRP A 38 -18.15 2.02 -2.83
C TRP A 38 -16.97 1.03 -2.74
N ASN A 39 -17.13 -0.20 -3.26
CA ASN A 39 -16.04 -1.18 -3.28
C ASN A 39 -14.91 -0.74 -4.20
N HIS A 40 -15.22 -0.16 -5.37
CA HIS A 40 -14.21 0.42 -6.26
C HIS A 40 -13.50 1.60 -5.65
N LEU A 41 -14.22 2.49 -4.97
CA LEU A 41 -13.62 3.64 -4.28
C LEU A 41 -12.66 3.18 -3.18
N VAL A 42 -13.06 2.21 -2.36
CA VAL A 42 -12.23 1.67 -1.29
C VAL A 42 -10.98 0.97 -1.87
N ARG A 43 -11.09 0.24 -2.97
CA ARG A 43 -9.94 -0.36 -3.67
C ARG A 43 -8.97 0.71 -4.17
N LEU A 44 -9.48 1.79 -4.74
CA LEU A 44 -8.67 2.90 -5.22
C LEU A 44 -7.93 3.60 -4.06
N ILE A 45 -8.64 3.86 -2.95
CA ILE A 45 -8.03 4.47 -1.75
C ILE A 45 -6.89 3.59 -1.22
N ARG A 46 -7.11 2.27 -1.07
CA ARG A 46 -6.07 1.34 -0.64
C ARG A 46 -4.86 1.33 -1.59
N ALA A 47 -5.10 1.35 -2.90
CA ALA A 47 -4.00 1.40 -3.88
C ALA A 47 -3.16 2.68 -3.71
N VAL A 48 -3.81 3.83 -3.52
CA VAL A 48 -3.14 5.12 -3.31
C VAL A 48 -2.37 5.14 -1.98
N GLU A 49 -2.98 4.66 -0.89
CA GLU A 49 -2.32 4.54 0.42
C GLU A 49 -1.11 3.61 0.38
N GLY A 50 -1.23 2.47 -0.29
CA GLY A 50 -0.13 1.53 -0.48
C GLY A 50 1.07 2.17 -1.19
N VAL A 51 0.83 2.92 -2.28
CA VAL A 51 1.88 3.67 -2.99
C VAL A 51 2.49 4.75 -2.10
N ALA A 52 1.66 5.51 -1.38
CA ALA A 52 2.14 6.56 -0.49
C ALA A 52 3.07 6.01 0.61
N LEU A 53 2.72 4.87 1.22
CA LEU A 53 3.53 4.22 2.24
C LEU A 53 4.84 3.67 1.68
N ILE A 54 4.85 3.14 0.45
CA ILE A 54 6.10 2.73 -0.22
C ILE A 54 7.04 3.92 -0.40
N VAL A 55 6.51 5.07 -0.83
CA VAL A 55 7.31 6.28 -1.02
C VAL A 55 7.84 6.81 0.32
N ILE A 56 6.98 6.88 1.34
CA ILE A 56 7.40 7.31 2.70
C ILE A 56 8.46 6.37 3.25
N GLY A 57 8.28 5.05 3.13
CA GLY A 57 9.23 4.06 3.60
C GLY A 57 10.57 4.08 2.88
N GLY A 58 10.62 4.54 1.62
CA GLY A 58 11.87 4.74 0.88
C GLY A 58 12.57 6.08 1.16
N LEU A 59 11.91 7.01 1.86
CA LEU A 59 12.45 8.32 2.23
C LEU A 59 12.94 8.38 3.69
N LEU A 60 12.60 7.38 4.50
CA LEU A 60 12.99 7.19 5.90
C LEU A 60 14.10 6.14 6.00
#